data_AF-A0A7S0T1N8-F1
#
_entry.id   AF-A0A7S0T1N8-F1
#
_cell.length_a   1.000
_cell.length_b   1.000
_cell.length_c   1.000
_cell.angle_alpha   90.00
_cell.angle_beta   90.00
_cell.angle_gamma   90.00
#
_symmetry.space_group_name_H-M   'P 1'
#
loop_
_entity.id
_entity.type
_entity.pdbx_description
1 polymer ?
#
loop_
_entity_poly.entity_id
_entity_poly.type
_entity_poly.pdbx_seq_one_letter_code
_entity_poly.pdbx_strand_id
1 'polypeptide(L)'
;MARGNDERLKKAEKQLVAERANMERARGAKEAAEAKALAAGVTPVDLAKLDTTAGKKAFQAKAAASPGVKGGASGGRPTVTLATGGQKSAADILREPECPTEVLPQDMLTYTGDPSDRHKLMAWKKEVESFKERVGRDRDKYVLKRRKEVREAAVKEGVAAFKLIAEVGKHIEAVERAEAGVIKVEQFLASLEEKREQLKETIVYKAALAKERVEAKNAMAIVALEDKLAKLSDRKIDEANAAVERDRVKEAAKLGREATRQAEKAERDRIKEQDKADRAAAREAERLGREKVKEDERLAKEREAKYPIDDTLLAAEFEAEAAAAGVPVASLYTPLPEPTPMEDGALVAEEAALLDFLHVFGATLEVPKGLGSCSAKDLRAVILGCGPKLGALYRALLAPSLEVSASGKGHNAARWRRVNADATWPEVVRRVLERKKAGAAGAAALGARAWQRLSPGEHTLALRGLADVALNSDGLRSVIEGRLEAAGELRTARIEERNADAASRRATEHKAKEKRKAFREKEAARRRAEKEAKRVAREAALAAGKEVEEE
;
A
#
# COMPACT_ATOMS: atom_id res chain seq x y z
N MET A 1 31.50 43.26 -57.25
CA MET A 1 31.79 42.93 -55.84
C MET A 1 31.12 43.89 -54.85
N ALA A 2 31.31 45.21 -54.94
CA ALA A 2 30.72 46.18 -53.99
C ALA A 2 29.17 46.13 -53.87
N ARG A 3 28.44 46.14 -55.00
CA ARG A 3 26.95 46.09 -55.01
C ARG A 3 26.36 44.86 -54.30
N GLY A 4 27.01 43.69 -54.41
CA GLY A 4 26.52 42.45 -53.81
C GLY A 4 26.68 42.38 -52.28
N ASN A 5 27.65 43.11 -51.72
CA ASN A 5 27.82 43.22 -50.26
C ASN A 5 26.83 44.23 -49.66
N ASP A 6 26.54 45.33 -50.35
CA ASP A 6 25.56 46.32 -49.90
C ASP A 6 24.12 45.75 -49.86
N GLU A 7 23.75 44.87 -50.79
CA GLU A 7 22.45 44.16 -50.76
C GLU A 7 22.36 43.16 -49.61
N ARG A 8 23.46 42.47 -49.28
CA ARG A 8 23.53 41.54 -48.15
C ARG A 8 23.42 42.26 -46.80
N LEU A 9 24.04 43.43 -46.68
CA LEU A 9 23.98 44.29 -45.50
C LEU A 9 22.53 44.77 -45.27
N LYS A 10 21.86 45.31 -46.30
CA LYS A 10 20.44 45.69 -46.23
C LYS A 10 19.51 44.53 -45.85
N LYS A 11 19.78 43.32 -46.35
CA LYS A 11 18.99 42.13 -46.03
C LYS A 11 19.17 41.73 -44.56
N ALA A 12 20.39 41.80 -44.04
CA ALA A 12 20.71 41.50 -42.66
C ALA A 12 20.15 42.56 -41.68
N GLU A 13 20.16 43.85 -42.04
CA GLU A 13 19.50 44.92 -41.28
C GLU A 13 17.99 44.70 -41.17
N LYS A 14 17.35 44.32 -42.29
CA LYS A 14 15.91 43.97 -42.30
C LYS A 14 15.62 42.75 -41.43
N GLN A 15 16.53 41.77 -41.42
CA GLN A 15 16.44 40.58 -40.57
C GLN A 15 16.61 40.94 -39.09
N LEU A 16 17.50 41.87 -38.74
CA LEU A 16 17.68 42.36 -37.38
C LEU A 16 16.41 43.03 -36.84
N VAL A 17 15.76 43.86 -37.66
CA VAL A 17 14.48 44.49 -37.30
C VAL A 17 13.40 43.44 -37.04
N ALA A 18 13.34 42.38 -37.86
CA ALA A 18 12.38 41.29 -37.68
C ALA A 18 12.63 40.47 -36.40
N GLU A 19 13.89 40.17 -36.07
CA GLU A 19 14.26 39.45 -34.85
C GLU A 19 14.04 40.31 -33.59
N ARG A 20 14.32 41.62 -33.63
CA ARG A 20 14.00 42.54 -32.52
C ARG A 20 12.48 42.61 -32.28
N ALA A 21 11.68 42.67 -33.33
CA ALA A 21 10.22 42.62 -33.22
C ALA A 21 9.69 41.25 -32.74
N ASN A 22 10.44 40.16 -32.96
CA ASN A 22 10.13 38.83 -32.43
C ASN A 22 10.45 38.75 -30.92
N MET A 23 11.59 39.30 -30.51
CA MET A 23 12.02 39.39 -29.12
C MET A 23 11.05 40.23 -28.27
N GLU A 24 10.62 41.40 -28.77
CA GLU A 24 9.58 42.24 -28.13
C GLU A 24 8.26 41.47 -27.93
N ARG A 25 7.80 40.73 -28.94
CA ARG A 25 6.58 39.90 -28.83
C ARG A 25 6.74 38.77 -27.81
N ALA A 26 7.92 38.15 -27.74
CA ALA A 26 8.21 37.12 -26.75
C ALA A 26 8.23 37.69 -25.32
N ARG A 27 8.78 38.90 -25.13
CA ARG A 27 8.77 39.60 -23.84
C ARG A 27 7.35 39.94 -23.38
N GLY A 28 6.52 40.50 -24.27
CA GLY A 28 5.11 40.76 -23.95
C GLY A 28 4.33 39.50 -23.57
N ALA A 29 4.63 38.35 -24.21
CA ALA A 29 4.02 37.07 -23.85
C ALA A 29 4.50 36.54 -22.48
N LYS A 30 5.77 36.76 -22.11
CA LYS A 30 6.30 36.45 -20.78
C LYS A 30 5.58 37.27 -19.70
N GLU A 31 5.50 38.59 -19.89
CA GLU A 31 4.86 39.50 -18.93
C GLU A 31 3.37 39.16 -18.73
N ALA A 32 2.65 38.84 -19.80
CA ALA A 32 1.26 38.42 -19.73
C ALA A 32 1.08 37.09 -18.96
N ALA A 33 1.98 36.13 -19.16
CA ALA A 33 1.96 34.86 -18.44
C ALA A 33 2.29 35.04 -16.95
N GLU A 34 3.24 35.92 -16.61
CA GLU A 34 3.58 36.27 -15.23
C GLU A 34 2.43 36.98 -14.53
N ALA A 35 1.79 37.96 -15.18
CA ALA A 35 0.61 38.64 -14.65
C ALA A 35 -0.54 37.67 -14.37
N LYS A 36 -0.76 36.69 -15.26
CA LYS A 36 -1.76 35.62 -15.09
C LYS A 36 -1.43 34.69 -13.91
N ALA A 37 -0.15 34.36 -13.71
CA ALA A 37 0.29 33.57 -12.56
C ALA A 37 0.13 34.33 -11.24
N LEU A 38 0.49 35.62 -11.20
CA LEU A 38 0.32 36.49 -10.04
C LEU A 38 -1.15 36.67 -9.68
N ALA A 39 -2.02 36.88 -10.66
CA ALA A 39 -3.48 36.98 -10.45
C ALA A 39 -4.08 35.68 -9.89
N ALA A 40 -3.47 34.53 -10.18
CA ALA A 40 -3.84 33.24 -9.63
C ALA A 40 -3.21 32.92 -8.25
N GLY A 41 -2.52 33.88 -7.63
CA GLY A 41 -1.97 33.77 -6.28
C GLY A 41 -0.59 33.10 -6.19
N VAL A 42 0.11 32.90 -7.32
CA VAL A 42 1.52 32.47 -7.32
C VAL A 42 2.38 33.60 -6.78
N THR A 43 3.28 33.32 -5.84
CA THR A 43 4.13 34.36 -5.27
C THR A 43 5.21 34.84 -6.26
N PRO A 44 5.58 36.14 -6.22
CA PRO A 44 6.68 36.68 -7.02
C PRO A 44 8.01 35.93 -6.79
N VAL A 45 8.23 35.43 -5.56
CA VAL A 45 9.43 34.66 -5.19
C VAL A 45 9.51 33.32 -5.93
N ASP A 46 8.38 32.68 -6.19
CA ASP A 46 8.34 31.42 -6.93
C ASP A 46 8.54 31.64 -8.45
N LEU A 47 8.12 32.80 -8.98
CA LEU A 47 8.40 33.20 -10.36
C LEU A 47 9.88 33.57 -10.56
N ALA A 48 10.48 34.34 -9.65
CA ALA A 48 11.89 34.77 -9.74
C ALA A 48 12.88 33.59 -9.76
N LYS A 49 12.53 32.45 -9.16
CA LYS A 49 13.36 31.23 -9.23
C LYS A 49 13.51 30.71 -10.66
N LEU A 50 12.52 30.94 -11.53
CA LEU A 50 12.54 30.49 -12.92
C LEU A 50 13.51 31.26 -13.80
N ASP A 51 13.99 32.43 -13.39
CA ASP A 51 15.02 33.16 -14.15
C ASP A 51 16.41 32.51 -14.02
N THR A 52 16.61 31.63 -13.04
CA THR A 52 17.87 30.90 -12.85
C THR A 52 17.89 29.56 -13.59
N THR A 53 19.05 29.18 -14.16
CA THR A 53 19.25 27.87 -14.84
C THR A 53 18.97 26.68 -13.91
N ALA A 54 19.32 26.81 -12.63
CA ALA A 54 19.02 25.84 -11.58
C ALA A 54 17.51 25.71 -11.31
N GLY A 55 16.78 26.83 -11.28
CA GLY A 55 15.34 26.85 -11.10
C GLY A 55 14.58 26.28 -12.30
N LYS A 56 15.02 26.57 -13.53
CA LYS A 56 14.45 25.99 -14.78
C LYS A 56 14.58 24.47 -14.81
N LYS A 57 15.79 23.94 -14.56
CA LYS A 57 16.03 22.48 -14.49
C LYS A 57 15.22 21.82 -13.38
N ALA A 58 15.12 22.47 -12.21
CA ALA A 58 14.33 21.97 -11.09
C ALA A 58 12.82 21.91 -11.40
N PHE A 59 12.30 22.84 -12.21
CA PHE A 59 10.90 22.85 -12.60
C PHE A 59 10.59 21.88 -13.75
N GLN A 60 11.46 21.78 -14.76
CA GLN A 60 11.33 20.80 -15.85
C GLN A 60 11.42 19.36 -15.35
N ALA A 61 12.36 19.05 -14.44
CA ALA A 61 12.48 17.72 -13.82
C ALA A 61 11.23 17.36 -12.98
N LYS A 62 10.56 18.36 -12.39
CA LYS A 62 9.30 18.16 -11.65
C LYS A 62 8.09 18.05 -12.56
N ALA A 63 8.07 18.72 -13.71
CA ALA A 63 7.01 18.60 -14.71
C ALA A 63 7.03 17.23 -15.41
N ALA A 64 8.21 16.65 -15.64
CA ALA A 64 8.38 15.30 -16.17
C ALA A 64 7.95 14.19 -15.18
N ALA A 65 7.83 14.51 -13.88
CA ALA A 65 7.48 13.56 -12.82
C ALA A 65 5.98 13.45 -12.51
N SER A 66 5.08 13.95 -13.38
CA SER A 66 3.63 13.68 -13.26
C SER A 66 3.17 12.72 -14.35
N PRO A 67 2.65 11.54 -13.95
CA PRO A 67 1.20 11.43 -13.86
C PRO A 67 0.72 10.78 -12.55
N GLY A 68 -0.52 11.11 -12.17
CA GLY A 68 -1.33 10.21 -11.35
C GLY A 68 -1.21 10.37 -9.83
N VAL A 69 -2.29 10.88 -9.24
CA VAL A 69 -2.58 10.86 -7.80
C VAL A 69 -2.62 9.43 -7.26
N LYS A 70 -1.86 9.10 -6.20
CA LYS A 70 -2.32 8.23 -5.09
C LYS A 70 -1.63 8.61 -3.77
N GLY A 71 -2.42 8.62 -2.70
CA GLY A 71 -2.14 9.24 -1.42
C GLY A 71 -1.02 8.61 -0.58
N GLY A 72 -0.39 9.44 0.24
CA GLY A 72 0.56 9.05 1.27
C GLY A 72 0.99 10.27 2.08
N ALA A 73 0.69 10.27 3.37
CA ALA A 73 1.14 11.28 4.32
C ALA A 73 2.66 11.24 4.47
N SER A 74 3.28 12.43 4.48
CA SER A 74 4.71 12.72 4.73
C SER A 74 5.69 12.26 3.64
N GLY A 75 6.06 13.21 2.76
CA GLY A 75 7.24 13.08 1.90
C GLY A 75 7.19 13.99 0.67
N GLY A 76 7.83 15.16 0.77
CA GLY A 76 8.36 15.92 -0.37
C GLY A 76 7.46 16.14 -1.59
N ARG A 77 6.28 16.75 -1.40
CA ARG A 77 5.51 17.33 -2.52
C ARG A 77 5.91 18.80 -2.75
N PRO A 78 5.83 19.32 -3.98
CA PRO A 78 6.23 20.69 -4.28
C PRO A 78 5.27 21.64 -3.57
N THR A 79 5.75 22.34 -2.55
CA THR A 79 5.04 23.47 -1.95
C THR A 79 5.20 24.66 -2.90
N VAL A 80 4.19 24.90 -3.73
CA VAL A 80 3.96 26.24 -4.29
C VAL A 80 3.31 27.04 -3.17
N THR A 81 3.93 28.14 -2.78
CA THR A 81 3.42 29.00 -1.72
C THR A 81 2.31 29.85 -2.33
N LEU A 82 1.06 29.44 -2.15
CA LEU A 82 -0.11 30.24 -2.50
C LEU A 82 -0.36 31.24 -1.37
N ALA A 83 -0.60 32.51 -1.71
CA ALA A 83 -0.68 33.62 -0.75
C ALA A 83 -1.81 33.51 0.30
N THR A 84 -2.78 32.58 0.14
CA THR A 84 -4.01 32.55 0.97
C THR A 84 -4.42 31.16 1.49
N GLY A 85 -3.64 30.11 1.28
CA GLY A 85 -4.01 28.73 1.62
C GLY A 85 -3.68 28.28 3.04
N GLY A 86 -4.18 28.97 4.08
CA GLY A 86 -4.01 28.55 5.47
C GLY A 86 -4.79 27.25 5.77
N GLN A 87 -4.13 26.26 6.38
CA GLN A 87 -4.80 25.05 6.87
C GLN A 87 -5.83 25.44 7.94
N LYS A 88 -7.14 25.31 7.67
CA LYS A 88 -8.18 25.47 8.69
C LYS A 88 -7.91 24.55 9.88
N SER A 89 -7.87 25.10 11.09
CA SER A 89 -7.64 24.29 12.29
C SER A 89 -8.88 23.43 12.60
N ALA A 90 -8.72 22.39 13.44
CA ALA A 90 -9.88 21.61 13.88
C ALA A 90 -10.92 22.48 14.62
N ALA A 91 -10.46 23.49 15.36
CA ALA A 91 -11.33 24.42 16.07
C ALA A 91 -12.17 25.28 15.11
N ASP A 92 -11.62 25.65 13.95
CA ASP A 92 -12.34 26.42 12.93
C ASP A 92 -13.37 25.57 12.19
N ILE A 93 -13.05 24.30 11.93
CA ILE A 93 -13.97 23.34 11.30
C ILE A 93 -15.17 23.03 12.21
N LEU A 94 -14.93 22.95 13.53
CA LEU A 94 -15.99 22.71 14.52
C LEU A 94 -16.92 23.92 14.74
N ARG A 95 -16.58 25.10 14.22
CA ARG A 95 -17.45 26.30 14.23
C ARG A 95 -18.29 26.44 12.96
N GLU A 96 -18.15 25.54 11.98
CA GLU A 96 -18.94 25.59 10.75
C GLU A 96 -20.42 25.25 11.06
N PRO A 97 -21.39 25.94 10.42
CA PRO A 97 -22.82 25.81 10.73
C PRO A 97 -23.41 24.42 10.42
N GLU A 98 -22.72 23.60 9.63
CA GLU A 98 -23.10 22.22 9.30
C GLU A 98 -22.50 21.17 10.26
N CYS A 99 -21.70 21.60 11.26
CA CYS A 99 -21.15 20.68 12.26
C CYS A 99 -22.27 20.15 13.18
N PRO A 100 -22.30 18.84 13.50
CA PRO A 100 -23.27 18.28 14.44
C PRO A 100 -23.24 19.00 15.80
N THR A 101 -24.43 19.37 16.29
CA THR A 101 -24.59 20.22 17.47
C THR A 101 -24.36 19.44 18.78
N GLU A 102 -23.68 20.05 19.75
CA GLU A 102 -23.46 19.48 21.09
C GLU A 102 -24.70 19.56 22.02
N VAL A 103 -25.74 20.29 21.60
CA VAL A 103 -26.94 20.55 22.42
C VAL A 103 -27.77 19.27 22.51
N LEU A 104 -28.01 18.82 23.74
CA LEU A 104 -28.88 17.68 24.02
C LEU A 104 -30.35 18.04 23.70
N PRO A 105 -31.11 17.10 23.11
CA PRO A 105 -32.56 17.20 23.00
C PRO A 105 -33.25 17.47 24.34
N GLN A 106 -34.36 18.20 24.32
CA GLN A 106 -35.00 18.77 25.53
C GLN A 106 -35.57 17.70 26.49
N ASP A 107 -35.95 16.56 25.95
CA ASP A 107 -36.34 15.31 26.63
C ASP A 107 -35.16 14.57 27.28
N MET A 108 -33.92 14.90 26.91
CA MET A 108 -32.68 14.35 27.48
C MET A 108 -31.98 15.30 28.46
N LEU A 109 -32.50 16.52 28.66
CA LEU A 109 -31.96 17.50 29.62
C LEU A 109 -32.40 17.19 31.05
N THR A 110 -33.63 16.74 31.23
CA THR A 110 -34.22 16.45 32.55
C THR A 110 -34.94 15.11 32.53
N TYR A 111 -34.61 14.24 33.48
CA TYR A 111 -35.34 13.00 33.68
C TYR A 111 -36.75 13.29 34.21
N THR A 112 -37.78 12.89 33.45
CA THR A 112 -39.20 13.13 33.76
C THR A 112 -39.89 11.94 34.45
N GLY A 113 -39.18 10.84 34.68
CA GLY A 113 -39.71 9.64 35.34
C GLY A 113 -39.61 9.67 36.88
N ASP A 114 -40.14 8.64 37.55
CA ASP A 114 -40.03 8.49 39.01
C ASP A 114 -38.55 8.36 39.43
N PRO A 115 -38.01 9.26 40.28
CA PRO A 115 -36.63 9.21 40.77
C PRO A 115 -36.34 7.98 41.64
N SER A 116 -37.37 7.34 42.18
CA SER A 116 -37.29 6.15 43.03
C SER A 116 -37.08 4.87 42.22
N ASP A 117 -37.46 4.89 40.93
CA ASP A 117 -37.24 3.79 39.99
C ASP A 117 -35.80 3.85 39.44
N ARG A 118 -34.88 3.27 40.23
CA ARG A 118 -33.45 3.21 39.91
C ARG A 118 -33.19 2.58 38.53
N HIS A 119 -34.00 1.64 38.08
CA HIS A 119 -33.80 0.99 36.78
C HIS A 119 -34.06 1.95 35.62
N LYS A 120 -35.17 2.71 35.66
CA LYS A 120 -35.49 3.70 34.62
C LYS A 120 -34.56 4.91 34.64
N LEU A 121 -34.15 5.36 35.83
CA LEU A 121 -33.17 6.45 35.96
C LEU A 121 -31.81 6.05 35.34
N MET A 122 -31.35 4.82 35.59
CA MET A 122 -30.10 4.32 34.99
C MET A 122 -30.22 4.09 33.48
N ALA A 123 -31.39 3.66 32.99
CA ALA A 123 -31.65 3.52 31.57
C ALA A 123 -31.58 4.89 30.84
N TRP A 124 -32.21 5.92 31.40
CA TRP A 124 -32.14 7.29 30.87
C TRP A 124 -30.73 7.86 30.91
N LYS A 125 -29.98 7.67 32.02
CA LYS A 125 -28.56 8.09 32.08
C LYS A 125 -27.72 7.43 31.00
N LYS A 126 -27.92 6.13 30.77
CA LYS A 126 -27.24 5.38 29.72
C LYS A 126 -27.63 5.88 28.33
N GLU A 127 -28.89 6.25 28.12
CA GLU A 127 -29.37 6.82 26.87
C GLU A 127 -28.73 8.19 26.59
N VAL A 128 -28.66 9.07 27.60
CA VAL A 128 -27.97 10.38 27.54
C VAL A 128 -26.48 10.21 27.24
N GLU A 129 -25.79 9.28 27.88
CA GLU A 129 -24.38 8.97 27.59
C GLU A 129 -24.21 8.44 26.16
N SER A 130 -25.08 7.52 25.72
CA SER A 130 -25.04 6.98 24.35
C SER A 130 -25.27 8.04 23.28
N PHE A 131 -26.09 9.05 23.57
CA PHE A 131 -26.33 10.19 22.69
C PHE A 131 -25.09 11.10 22.62
N LYS A 132 -24.48 11.43 23.76
CA LYS A 132 -23.23 12.21 23.82
C LYS A 132 -22.09 11.53 23.06
N GLU A 133 -21.93 10.22 23.21
CA GLU A 133 -20.95 9.43 22.47
C GLU A 133 -21.23 9.38 20.96
N ARG A 134 -22.51 9.36 20.55
CA ARG A 134 -22.90 9.41 19.14
C ARG A 134 -22.55 10.75 18.52
N VAL A 135 -22.94 11.86 19.18
CA VAL A 135 -22.62 13.23 18.74
C VAL A 135 -21.09 13.44 18.67
N GLY A 136 -20.33 12.96 19.66
CA GLY A 136 -18.87 13.01 19.62
C GLY A 136 -18.29 12.32 18.39
N ARG A 137 -18.72 11.09 18.10
CA ARG A 137 -18.28 10.33 16.92
C ARG A 137 -18.67 11.00 15.61
N ASP A 138 -19.86 11.59 15.52
CA ASP A 138 -20.33 12.23 14.30
C ASP A 138 -19.58 13.55 14.02
N ARG A 139 -19.18 14.29 15.07
CA ARG A 139 -18.29 15.45 14.94
C ARG A 139 -16.88 15.06 14.51
N ASP A 140 -16.32 13.99 15.06
CA ASP A 140 -15.00 13.49 14.63
C ASP A 140 -15.02 13.07 13.15
N LYS A 141 -16.09 12.39 12.71
CA LYS A 141 -16.30 12.06 11.30
C LYS A 141 -16.44 13.31 10.43
N TYR A 142 -17.18 14.32 10.89
CA TYR A 142 -17.34 15.59 10.19
C TYR A 142 -15.98 16.30 10.02
N VAL A 143 -15.19 16.41 11.10
CA VAL A 143 -13.84 17.01 11.05
C VAL A 143 -12.92 16.23 10.10
N LEU A 144 -12.97 14.90 10.12
CA LEU A 144 -12.17 14.06 9.22
C LEU A 144 -12.55 14.27 7.75
N LYS A 145 -13.86 14.25 7.45
CA LYS A 145 -14.40 14.47 6.11
C LYS A 145 -14.02 15.86 5.60
N ARG A 146 -14.23 16.88 6.42
CA ARG A 146 -13.93 18.28 6.06
C ARG A 146 -12.43 18.52 5.89
N ARG A 147 -11.58 17.92 6.73
CA ARG A 147 -10.12 17.93 6.53
C ARG A 147 -9.69 17.27 5.22
N LYS A 148 -10.37 16.21 4.80
CA LYS A 148 -10.11 15.54 3.51
C LYS A 148 -10.50 16.47 2.36
N GLU A 149 -11.67 17.08 2.40
CA GLU A 149 -12.14 18.03 1.38
C GLU A 149 -11.21 19.25 1.24
N VAL A 150 -10.80 19.85 2.36
CA VAL A 150 -9.85 20.99 2.37
C VAL A 150 -8.50 20.59 1.75
N ARG A 151 -8.01 19.37 2.03
CA ARG A 151 -6.77 18.87 1.39
C ARG A 151 -6.95 18.63 -0.10
N GLU A 152 -8.07 18.07 -0.53
CA GLU A 152 -8.34 17.83 -1.95
C GLU A 152 -8.48 19.13 -2.74
N ALA A 153 -9.12 20.15 -2.17
CA ALA A 153 -9.18 21.49 -2.74
C ALA A 153 -7.77 22.11 -2.87
N ALA A 154 -6.97 22.06 -1.80
CA ALA A 154 -5.59 22.57 -1.82
C ALA A 154 -4.69 21.84 -2.85
N VAL A 155 -4.92 20.54 -3.09
CA VAL A 155 -4.21 19.79 -4.14
C VAL A 155 -4.63 20.24 -5.53
N LYS A 156 -5.91 20.49 -5.78
CA LYS A 156 -6.41 20.99 -7.07
C LYS A 156 -5.86 22.38 -7.36
N GLU A 157 -5.86 23.28 -6.38
CA GLU A 157 -5.27 24.62 -6.48
C GLU A 157 -3.75 24.55 -6.72
N GLY A 158 -3.03 23.68 -6.00
CA GLY A 158 -1.60 23.49 -6.21
C GLY A 158 -1.24 22.96 -7.60
N VAL A 159 -2.07 22.09 -8.20
CA VAL A 159 -1.90 21.60 -9.58
C VAL A 159 -2.16 22.72 -10.60
N ALA A 160 -3.17 23.56 -10.36
CA ALA A 160 -3.46 24.71 -11.22
C ALA A 160 -2.30 25.74 -11.19
N ALA A 161 -1.78 26.04 -10.00
CA ALA A 161 -0.63 26.93 -9.82
C ALA A 161 0.63 26.39 -10.51
N PHE A 162 0.90 25.08 -10.41
CA PHE A 162 2.03 24.45 -11.09
C PHE A 162 1.95 24.56 -12.62
N LYS A 163 0.76 24.43 -13.21
CA LYS A 163 0.55 24.60 -14.66
C LYS A 163 0.87 26.03 -15.11
N LEU A 164 0.46 27.03 -14.33
CA LEU A 164 0.74 28.44 -14.63
C LEU A 164 2.23 28.75 -14.54
N ILE A 165 2.94 28.21 -13.53
CA ILE A 165 4.40 28.37 -13.42
C ILE A 165 5.13 27.69 -14.59
N ALA A 166 4.66 26.52 -15.04
CA ALA A 166 5.21 25.86 -16.22
C ALA A 166 4.95 26.64 -17.53
N GLU A 167 3.81 27.33 -17.64
CA GLU A 167 3.50 28.25 -18.75
C GLU A 167 4.49 29.42 -18.79
N VAL A 168 4.75 30.06 -17.64
CA VAL A 168 5.77 31.13 -17.52
C VAL A 168 7.16 30.64 -17.93
N GLY A 169 7.59 29.45 -17.47
CA GLY A 169 8.88 28.87 -17.82
C GLY A 169 9.08 28.70 -19.35
N LYS A 170 8.04 28.31 -20.08
CA LYS A 170 8.09 28.19 -21.56
C LYS A 170 8.29 29.54 -22.24
N HIS A 171 7.65 30.59 -21.72
CA HIS A 171 7.79 31.93 -22.27
C HIS A 171 9.16 32.54 -21.97
N ILE A 172 9.76 32.24 -20.81
CA ILE A 172 11.15 32.59 -20.50
C ILE A 172 12.11 31.96 -21.53
N GLU A 173 11.97 30.66 -21.81
CA GLU A 173 12.80 29.98 -22.81
C GLU A 173 12.58 30.51 -24.25
N ALA A 174 11.39 31.05 -24.54
CA ALA A 174 11.11 31.68 -25.83
C ALA A 174 11.80 33.04 -25.96
N VAL A 175 11.84 33.83 -24.89
CA VAL A 175 12.59 35.10 -24.82
C VAL A 175 14.08 34.84 -25.02
N GLU A 176 14.67 33.88 -24.30
CA GLU A 176 16.10 33.55 -24.42
C GLU A 176 16.48 33.11 -25.85
N ARG A 177 15.62 32.33 -26.51
CA ARG A 177 15.83 31.92 -27.91
C ARG A 177 15.74 33.10 -28.88
N ALA A 178 14.81 34.03 -28.65
CA ALA A 178 14.68 35.23 -29.47
C ALA A 178 15.87 36.18 -29.28
N GLU A 179 16.33 36.37 -28.05
CA GLU A 179 17.54 37.14 -27.72
C GLU A 179 18.80 36.55 -28.37
N ALA A 180 18.97 35.21 -28.30
CA ALA A 180 20.06 34.53 -29.00
C ALA A 180 19.97 34.69 -30.53
N GLY A 181 18.76 34.80 -31.09
CA GLY A 181 18.53 35.11 -32.51
C GLY A 181 19.01 36.51 -32.89
N VAL A 182 18.65 37.52 -32.09
CA VAL A 182 19.11 38.91 -32.26
C VAL A 182 20.64 38.99 -32.23
N ILE A 183 21.28 38.40 -31.20
CA ILE A 183 22.73 38.41 -31.04
C ILE A 183 23.44 37.81 -32.26
N LYS A 184 22.94 36.70 -32.82
CA LYS A 184 23.53 36.07 -34.02
C LYS A 184 23.45 36.98 -35.25
N VAL A 185 22.34 37.69 -35.44
CA VAL A 185 22.17 38.60 -36.58
C VAL A 185 23.03 39.86 -36.41
N GLU A 186 23.19 40.37 -35.19
CA GLU A 186 24.10 41.49 -34.89
C GLU A 186 25.56 41.13 -35.14
N GLN A 187 26.00 39.95 -34.70
CA GLN A 187 27.36 39.44 -35.00
C GLN A 187 27.58 39.26 -36.51
N PHE A 188 26.58 38.76 -37.23
CA PHE A 188 26.66 38.61 -38.68
C PHE A 188 26.75 39.97 -39.39
N LEU A 189 25.97 40.97 -38.95
CA LEU A 189 26.03 42.34 -39.47
C LEU A 189 27.41 42.98 -39.26
N ALA A 190 27.96 42.90 -38.05
CA ALA A 190 29.29 43.41 -37.75
C ALA A 190 30.36 42.79 -38.67
N SER A 191 30.28 41.47 -38.93
CA SER A 191 31.20 40.78 -39.84
C SER A 191 31.07 41.21 -41.32
N LEU A 192 29.89 41.69 -41.73
CA LEU A 192 29.66 42.21 -43.08
C LEU A 192 30.14 43.64 -43.23
N GLU A 193 30.01 44.46 -42.18
CA GLU A 193 30.54 45.83 -42.13
C GLU A 193 32.07 45.83 -42.19
N GLU A 194 32.73 44.96 -41.42
CA GLU A 194 34.19 44.78 -41.44
C GLU A 194 34.71 44.40 -42.84
N LYS A 195 34.05 43.42 -43.50
CA LYS A 195 34.39 43.02 -44.88
C LYS A 195 34.18 44.13 -45.90
N ARG A 196 33.18 44.98 -45.69
CA ARG A 196 32.91 46.13 -46.58
C ARG A 196 34.01 47.18 -46.45
N GLU A 197 34.52 47.40 -45.24
CA GLU A 197 35.61 48.35 -44.97
C GLU A 197 36.94 47.87 -45.58
N GLN A 198 37.32 46.61 -45.36
CA GLN A 198 38.48 45.98 -46.00
C GLN A 198 38.43 46.06 -47.55
N LEU A 199 37.23 45.92 -48.13
CA LEU A 199 37.05 46.02 -49.59
C LEU A 199 37.20 47.46 -50.10
N LYS A 200 36.86 48.48 -49.29
CA LYS A 200 37.13 49.88 -49.62
C LYS A 200 38.62 50.19 -49.58
N GLU A 201 39.31 49.75 -48.53
CA GLU A 201 40.77 49.93 -48.36
C GLU A 201 41.55 49.31 -49.52
N THR A 202 41.20 48.08 -49.93
CA THR A 202 41.86 47.39 -51.06
C THR A 202 41.61 48.07 -52.41
N ILE A 203 40.46 48.71 -52.62
CA ILE A 203 40.19 49.50 -53.83
C ILE A 203 41.04 50.77 -53.85
N VAL A 204 41.18 51.45 -52.72
CA VAL A 204 42.06 52.64 -52.58
C VAL A 204 43.52 52.26 -52.84
N TYR A 205 43.98 51.13 -52.28
CA TYR A 205 45.33 50.61 -52.50
C TYR A 205 45.59 50.23 -53.96
N LYS A 206 44.63 49.57 -54.64
CA LYS A 206 44.74 49.28 -56.08
C LYS A 206 44.75 50.54 -56.95
N ALA A 207 43.97 51.55 -56.60
CA ALA A 207 43.98 52.84 -57.31
C ALA A 207 45.31 53.60 -57.13
N ALA A 208 46.02 53.38 -56.02
CA ALA A 208 47.38 53.90 -55.81
C ALA A 208 48.42 53.17 -56.68
N LEU A 209 48.37 51.84 -56.76
CA LEU A 209 49.29 51.05 -57.60
C LEU A 209 49.10 51.28 -59.11
N ALA A 210 47.89 51.59 -59.57
CA ALA A 210 47.63 51.85 -61.00
C ALA A 210 48.25 53.16 -61.54
N LYS A 211 48.86 53.99 -60.67
CA LYS A 211 49.55 55.24 -61.06
C LYS A 211 51.05 55.04 -61.38
N GLU A 212 51.61 53.85 -61.17
CA GLU A 212 52.98 53.53 -61.60
C GLU A 212 53.00 52.95 -63.03
N ARG A 213 53.70 53.65 -63.93
CA ARG A 213 53.73 53.38 -65.38
C ARG A 213 54.86 52.39 -65.68
N VAL A 214 54.52 51.20 -66.21
CA VAL A 214 55.49 50.14 -66.55
C VAL A 214 55.97 50.30 -68.01
N GLU A 215 57.29 50.38 -68.20
CA GLU A 215 57.98 50.62 -69.48
C GLU A 215 58.27 49.35 -70.31
N ALA A 216 58.39 49.57 -71.63
CA ALA A 216 58.34 48.61 -72.73
C ALA A 216 59.61 47.78 -73.02
N LYS A 217 60.20 47.11 -72.01
CA LYS A 217 61.34 46.17 -72.22
C LYS A 217 60.99 44.67 -72.12
N ASN A 218 59.71 44.32 -71.93
CA ASN A 218 59.30 42.94 -71.63
C ASN A 218 58.82 42.10 -72.83
N ALA A 219 58.86 42.58 -74.07
CA ALA A 219 58.35 41.80 -75.20
C ALA A 219 59.31 40.67 -75.67
N MET A 220 60.63 40.85 -75.53
CA MET A 220 61.60 39.83 -75.97
C MET A 220 61.98 38.80 -74.90
N ALA A 221 61.71 39.09 -73.61
CA ALA A 221 61.86 38.13 -72.53
C ALA A 221 60.72 37.10 -72.47
N ILE A 222 59.53 37.44 -72.99
CA ILE A 222 58.35 36.57 -72.99
C ILE A 222 58.53 35.39 -73.96
N VAL A 223 59.02 35.63 -75.18
CA VAL A 223 59.21 34.58 -76.20
C VAL A 223 60.27 33.56 -75.77
N ALA A 224 61.36 34.00 -75.12
CA ALA A 224 62.40 33.09 -74.60
C ALA A 224 61.95 32.29 -73.36
N LEU A 225 60.92 32.75 -72.64
CA LEU A 225 60.32 32.01 -71.54
C LEU A 225 59.30 30.98 -72.03
N GLU A 226 58.62 31.22 -73.15
CA GLU A 226 57.65 30.29 -73.76
C GLU A 226 58.32 29.00 -74.27
N ASP A 227 59.48 29.09 -74.92
CA ASP A 227 60.25 27.92 -75.40
C ASP A 227 60.85 27.06 -74.26
N LYS A 228 61.13 27.67 -73.10
CA LYS A 228 61.56 26.94 -71.90
C LYS A 228 60.38 26.34 -71.13
N LEU A 229 59.19 26.94 -71.23
CA LEU A 229 57.96 26.43 -70.61
C LEU A 229 57.51 25.11 -71.27
N ALA A 230 57.61 25.01 -72.60
CA ALA A 230 57.17 23.84 -73.37
C ALA A 230 58.01 22.57 -73.14
N LYS A 231 59.31 22.70 -72.82
CA LYS A 231 60.16 21.53 -72.50
C LYS A 231 60.04 21.08 -71.04
N LEU A 232 59.57 21.97 -70.16
CA LEU A 232 59.30 21.66 -68.75
C LEU A 232 57.89 21.09 -68.55
N SER A 233 56.94 21.34 -69.46
CA SER A 233 55.59 20.76 -69.37
C SER A 233 55.60 19.25 -69.54
N ASP A 234 56.31 18.73 -70.54
CA ASP A 234 56.18 17.31 -70.92
C ASP A 234 56.85 16.37 -69.90
N ARG A 235 58.03 16.75 -69.36
CA ARG A 235 58.67 16.00 -68.26
C ARG A 235 57.91 16.09 -66.94
N LYS A 236 57.25 17.23 -66.67
CA LYS A 236 56.42 17.38 -65.46
C LYS A 236 55.12 16.58 -65.54
N ILE A 237 54.57 16.37 -66.73
CA ILE A 237 53.35 15.58 -66.91
C ILE A 237 53.59 14.11 -66.56
N ASP A 238 54.71 13.53 -66.98
CA ASP A 238 55.02 12.12 -66.67
C ASP A 238 55.39 11.89 -65.20
N GLU A 239 56.16 12.80 -64.58
CA GLU A 239 56.42 12.76 -63.14
C GLU A 239 55.16 13.05 -62.30
N ALA A 240 54.28 13.94 -62.77
CA ALA A 240 52.98 14.19 -62.12
C ALA A 240 52.07 12.97 -62.21
N ASN A 241 52.01 12.26 -63.34
CA ASN A 241 51.20 11.06 -63.48
C ASN A 241 51.70 9.91 -62.58
N ALA A 242 53.02 9.73 -62.47
CA ALA A 242 53.61 8.73 -61.58
C ALA A 242 53.48 9.07 -60.08
N ALA A 243 53.48 10.37 -59.73
CA ALA A 243 53.18 10.84 -58.37
C ALA A 243 51.69 10.68 -58.03
N VAL A 244 50.80 11.02 -58.97
CA VAL A 244 49.34 10.85 -58.82
C VAL A 244 48.96 9.40 -58.61
N GLU A 245 49.58 8.44 -59.31
CA GLU A 245 49.29 7.02 -59.07
C GLU A 245 49.82 6.50 -57.72
N ARG A 246 51.00 6.94 -57.27
CA ARG A 246 51.49 6.59 -55.92
C ARG A 246 50.63 7.21 -54.81
N ASP A 247 50.12 8.42 -55.03
CA ASP A 247 49.23 9.08 -54.07
C ASP A 247 47.84 8.46 -54.09
N ARG A 248 47.31 8.03 -55.25
CA ARG A 248 46.06 7.25 -55.35
C ARG A 248 46.15 5.91 -54.60
N VAL A 249 47.26 5.18 -54.73
CA VAL A 249 47.46 3.92 -54.00
C VAL A 249 47.59 4.15 -52.49
N LYS A 250 48.28 5.22 -52.06
CA LYS A 250 48.38 5.57 -50.63
C LYS A 250 47.05 6.05 -50.05
N GLU A 251 46.28 6.84 -50.79
CA GLU A 251 44.94 7.29 -50.39
C GLU A 251 43.95 6.13 -50.37
N ALA A 252 43.98 5.21 -51.34
CA ALA A 252 43.18 3.99 -51.29
C ALA A 252 43.53 3.09 -50.08
N ALA A 253 44.81 2.98 -49.73
CA ALA A 253 45.25 2.24 -48.54
C ALA A 253 44.84 2.94 -47.22
N LYS A 254 44.85 4.27 -47.16
CA LYS A 254 44.33 5.02 -46.01
C LYS A 254 42.82 4.89 -45.88
N LEU A 255 42.08 5.03 -46.98
CA LEU A 255 40.63 4.84 -47.04
C LEU A 255 40.24 3.42 -46.62
N GLY A 256 41.00 2.40 -47.03
CA GLY A 256 40.81 1.03 -46.55
C GLY A 256 41.01 0.87 -45.04
N ARG A 257 42.04 1.47 -44.46
CA ARG A 257 42.30 1.46 -43.00
C ARG A 257 41.33 2.32 -42.20
N GLU A 258 40.73 3.34 -42.81
CA GLU A 258 39.69 4.16 -42.19
C GLU A 258 38.33 3.47 -42.26
N ALA A 259 38.02 2.78 -43.36
CA ALA A 259 36.83 1.95 -43.50
C ALA A 259 36.81 0.79 -42.49
N THR A 260 37.94 0.12 -42.26
CA THR A 260 38.04 -0.94 -41.23
C THR A 260 37.86 -0.38 -39.82
N ARG A 261 38.48 0.76 -39.49
CA ARG A 261 38.31 1.43 -38.19
C ARG A 261 36.87 1.95 -37.99
N GLN A 262 36.21 2.40 -39.04
CA GLN A 262 34.80 2.79 -38.98
C GLN A 262 33.88 1.59 -38.81
N ALA A 263 34.15 0.47 -39.49
CA ALA A 263 33.40 -0.78 -39.33
C ALA A 263 33.54 -1.36 -37.91
N GLU A 264 34.76 -1.40 -37.36
CA GLU A 264 35.03 -1.87 -35.99
C GLU A 264 34.37 -0.96 -34.93
N LYS A 265 34.40 0.37 -35.15
CA LYS A 265 33.70 1.31 -34.27
C LYS A 265 32.18 1.13 -34.34
N ALA A 266 31.63 0.94 -35.52
CA ALA A 266 30.20 0.69 -35.71
C ALA A 266 29.75 -0.64 -35.07
N GLU A 267 30.56 -1.69 -35.15
CA GLU A 267 30.29 -2.97 -34.48
C GLU A 267 30.35 -2.82 -32.96
N ARG A 268 31.39 -2.16 -32.43
CA ARG A 268 31.52 -1.88 -30.99
C ARG A 268 30.37 -1.03 -30.45
N ASP A 269 29.89 -0.06 -31.22
CA ASP A 269 28.76 0.77 -30.81
C ASP A 269 27.43 0.01 -30.88
N ARG A 270 27.24 -0.90 -31.85
CA ARG A 270 26.10 -1.85 -31.86
C ARG A 270 26.10 -2.77 -30.63
N ILE A 271 27.25 -3.34 -30.26
CA ILE A 271 27.37 -4.19 -29.07
C ILE A 271 27.06 -3.40 -27.79
N LYS A 272 27.50 -2.14 -27.69
CA LYS A 272 27.17 -1.27 -26.55
C LYS A 272 25.69 -0.91 -26.51
N GLU A 273 25.06 -0.65 -27.66
CA GLU A 273 23.62 -0.40 -27.73
C GLU A 273 22.81 -1.64 -27.34
N GLN A 274 23.25 -2.83 -27.76
CA GLN A 274 22.62 -4.09 -27.39
C GLN A 274 22.77 -4.41 -25.90
N ASP A 275 23.97 -4.26 -25.31
CA ASP A 275 24.16 -4.40 -23.85
C ASP A 275 23.38 -3.35 -23.05
N LYS A 276 23.23 -2.12 -23.57
CA LYS A 276 22.40 -1.08 -22.95
C LYS A 276 20.90 -1.44 -23.03
N ALA A 277 20.45 -2.01 -24.15
CA ALA A 277 19.08 -2.48 -24.33
C ALA A 277 18.77 -3.69 -23.42
N ASP A 278 19.68 -4.66 -23.33
CA ASP A 278 19.54 -5.84 -22.48
C ASP A 278 19.52 -5.46 -20.99
N ARG A 279 20.38 -4.53 -20.56
CA ARG A 279 20.34 -3.97 -19.20
C ARG A 279 19.06 -3.19 -18.92
N ALA A 280 18.49 -2.51 -19.91
CA ALA A 280 17.20 -1.83 -19.77
C ALA A 280 16.05 -2.84 -19.65
N ALA A 281 16.05 -3.88 -20.48
CA ALA A 281 15.09 -4.97 -20.44
C ALA A 281 15.15 -5.75 -19.12
N ALA A 282 16.34 -6.03 -18.59
CA ALA A 282 16.51 -6.68 -17.29
C ALA A 282 15.94 -5.85 -16.13
N ARG A 283 16.10 -4.51 -16.17
CA ARG A 283 15.53 -3.60 -15.16
C ARG A 283 14.00 -3.51 -15.26
N GLU A 284 13.44 -3.52 -16.46
CA GLU A 284 11.99 -3.59 -16.69
C GLU A 284 11.41 -4.92 -16.19
N ALA A 285 12.07 -6.04 -16.47
CA ALA A 285 11.67 -7.36 -15.97
C ALA A 285 11.74 -7.45 -14.44
N GLU A 286 12.78 -6.89 -13.82
CA GLU A 286 12.91 -6.80 -12.35
C GLU A 286 11.80 -5.93 -11.74
N ARG A 287 11.45 -4.80 -12.37
CA ARG A 287 10.35 -3.93 -11.92
C ARG A 287 9.02 -4.67 -12.01
N LEU A 288 8.75 -5.34 -13.14
CA LEU A 288 7.53 -6.11 -13.35
C LEU A 288 7.43 -7.28 -12.34
N GLY A 289 8.55 -7.96 -12.05
CA GLY A 289 8.60 -9.01 -11.03
C GLY A 289 8.28 -8.48 -9.64
N ARG A 290 8.82 -7.32 -9.26
CA ARG A 290 8.50 -6.66 -7.97
C ARG A 290 7.06 -6.17 -7.90
N GLU A 291 6.47 -5.73 -9.01
CA GLU A 291 5.07 -5.35 -9.08
C GLU A 291 4.15 -6.56 -8.92
N LYS A 292 4.46 -7.69 -9.57
CA LYS A 292 3.73 -8.95 -9.37
C LYS A 292 3.76 -9.41 -7.91
N VAL A 293 4.94 -9.45 -7.29
CA VAL A 293 5.06 -9.82 -5.86
C VAL A 293 4.24 -8.90 -4.95
N LYS A 294 4.21 -7.59 -5.24
CA LYS A 294 3.39 -6.64 -4.46
C LYS A 294 1.89 -6.80 -4.69
N GLU A 295 1.47 -7.10 -5.91
CA GLU A 295 0.07 -7.40 -6.22
C GLU A 295 -0.35 -8.72 -5.55
N ASP A 296 0.48 -9.76 -5.61
CA ASP A 296 0.24 -11.05 -4.95
C ASP A 296 0.18 -10.89 -3.43
N GLU A 297 1.08 -10.09 -2.83
CA GLU A 297 1.05 -9.77 -1.40
C GLU A 297 -0.20 -8.95 -1.03
N ARG A 298 -0.66 -8.04 -1.91
CA ARG A 298 -1.91 -7.29 -1.71
C ARG A 298 -3.12 -8.22 -1.77
N LEU A 299 -3.19 -9.10 -2.78
CA LEU A 299 -4.25 -10.09 -2.94
C LEU A 299 -4.29 -11.08 -1.78
N ALA A 300 -3.12 -11.55 -1.32
CA ALA A 300 -3.02 -12.42 -0.14
C ALA A 300 -3.53 -11.72 1.11
N LYS A 301 -3.19 -10.44 1.30
CA LYS A 301 -3.65 -9.64 2.44
C LYS A 301 -5.14 -9.31 2.36
N GLU A 302 -5.67 -9.05 1.17
CA GLU A 302 -7.10 -8.88 0.92
C GLU A 302 -7.86 -10.18 1.20
N ARG A 303 -7.31 -11.33 0.80
CA ARG A 303 -7.85 -12.66 1.12
C ARG A 303 -7.81 -12.95 2.62
N GLU A 304 -6.70 -12.67 3.29
CA GLU A 304 -6.56 -12.87 4.75
C GLU A 304 -7.50 -11.96 5.53
N ALA A 305 -7.67 -10.69 5.11
CA ALA A 305 -8.59 -9.74 5.73
C ALA A 305 -10.07 -10.06 5.49
N LYS A 306 -10.36 -10.91 4.51
CA LYS A 306 -11.72 -11.39 4.24
C LYS A 306 -12.23 -12.34 5.33
N TYR A 307 -11.33 -13.05 6.01
CA TYR A 307 -11.70 -13.99 7.07
C TYR A 307 -11.88 -13.27 8.43
N PRO A 308 -12.92 -13.59 9.21
CA PRO A 308 -13.84 -14.73 9.03
C PRO A 308 -14.98 -14.45 8.03
N ILE A 309 -15.25 -15.41 7.14
CA ILE A 309 -16.37 -15.40 6.18
C ILE A 309 -17.41 -16.41 6.65
N ASP A 310 -18.69 -16.16 6.34
CA ASP A 310 -19.78 -17.12 6.55
C ASP A 310 -19.56 -18.40 5.71
N ASP A 311 -19.84 -19.58 6.28
CA ASP A 311 -19.66 -20.89 5.62
C ASP A 311 -20.41 -20.98 4.28
N THR A 312 -21.55 -20.30 4.15
CA THR A 312 -22.33 -20.27 2.89
C THR A 312 -21.62 -19.50 1.78
N LEU A 313 -20.97 -18.38 2.13
CA LEU A 313 -20.18 -17.58 1.19
C LEU A 313 -18.86 -18.28 0.85
N LEU A 314 -18.26 -18.96 1.83
CA LEU A 314 -17.05 -19.76 1.61
C LEU A 314 -17.32 -20.94 0.66
N ALA A 315 -18.46 -21.62 0.79
CA ALA A 315 -18.88 -22.67 -0.13
C ALA A 315 -19.02 -22.14 -1.57
N ALA A 316 -19.68 -21.00 -1.75
CA ALA A 316 -19.82 -20.37 -3.06
C ALA A 316 -18.47 -19.99 -3.69
N GLU A 317 -17.48 -19.59 -2.88
CA GLU A 317 -16.11 -19.32 -3.35
C GLU A 317 -15.40 -20.58 -3.82
N PHE A 318 -15.52 -21.68 -3.08
CA PHE A 318 -14.93 -22.96 -3.48
C PHE A 318 -15.60 -23.54 -4.73
N GLU A 319 -16.92 -23.40 -4.87
CA GLU A 319 -17.63 -23.80 -6.09
C GLU A 319 -17.18 -22.96 -7.31
N ALA A 320 -16.98 -21.65 -7.13
CA ALA A 320 -16.47 -20.77 -8.19
C ALA A 320 -15.01 -21.09 -8.55
N GLU A 321 -14.16 -21.38 -7.56
CA GLU A 321 -12.76 -21.78 -7.77
C GLU A 321 -12.67 -23.15 -8.46
N ALA A 322 -13.52 -24.10 -8.08
CA ALA A 322 -13.64 -25.40 -8.75
C ALA A 322 -14.17 -25.26 -10.18
N ALA A 323 -15.16 -24.40 -10.42
CA ALA A 323 -15.65 -24.11 -11.77
C ALA A 323 -14.55 -23.48 -12.64
N ALA A 324 -13.74 -22.57 -12.09
CA ALA A 324 -12.60 -21.97 -12.78
C ALA A 324 -11.46 -22.98 -13.05
N ALA A 325 -11.25 -23.95 -12.15
CA ALA A 325 -10.26 -25.01 -12.29
C ALA A 325 -10.75 -26.23 -13.10
N GLY A 326 -12.02 -26.26 -13.51
CA GLY A 326 -12.63 -27.40 -14.21
C GLY A 326 -12.86 -28.63 -13.32
N VAL A 327 -12.90 -28.46 -12.00
CA VAL A 327 -13.13 -29.52 -11.02
C VAL A 327 -14.64 -29.67 -10.78
N PRO A 328 -15.21 -30.89 -10.85
CA PRO A 328 -16.62 -31.13 -10.56
C PRO A 328 -16.97 -30.81 -9.11
N VAL A 329 -18.05 -30.07 -8.86
CA VAL A 329 -18.53 -29.73 -7.50
C VAL A 329 -18.76 -30.98 -6.64
N ALA A 330 -19.17 -32.09 -7.24
CA ALA A 330 -19.35 -33.38 -6.55
C ALA A 330 -18.05 -33.96 -5.93
N SER A 331 -16.88 -33.52 -6.41
CA SER A 331 -15.59 -33.92 -5.81
C SER A 331 -15.16 -33.03 -4.64
N LEU A 332 -15.76 -31.84 -4.48
CA LEU A 332 -15.51 -30.97 -3.32
C LEU A 332 -16.21 -31.51 -2.06
N TYR A 333 -17.41 -32.08 -2.24
CA TYR A 333 -18.25 -32.53 -1.16
C TYR A 333 -18.42 -34.04 -1.24
N THR A 334 -17.57 -34.78 -0.54
CA THR A 334 -17.77 -36.22 -0.36
C THR A 334 -19.10 -36.43 0.34
N PRO A 335 -20.08 -37.13 -0.26
CA PRO A 335 -21.35 -37.37 0.38
C PRO A 335 -21.11 -38.11 1.70
N LEU A 336 -21.77 -37.65 2.76
CA LEU A 336 -21.75 -38.35 4.04
C LEU A 336 -22.30 -39.77 3.82
N PRO A 337 -21.72 -40.79 4.48
CA PRO A 337 -22.27 -42.13 4.42
C PRO A 337 -23.71 -42.10 4.92
N GLU A 338 -24.61 -42.80 4.21
CA GLU A 338 -26.01 -42.90 4.63
C GLU A 338 -26.07 -43.53 6.03
N PRO A 339 -26.85 -42.95 6.97
CA PRO A 339 -26.92 -43.46 8.33
C PRO A 339 -27.56 -44.85 8.31
N THR A 340 -26.81 -45.86 8.77
CA THR A 340 -27.32 -47.22 8.91
C THR A 340 -28.30 -47.27 10.09
N PRO A 341 -29.59 -47.61 9.88
CA PRO A 341 -30.52 -47.75 10.98
C PRO A 341 -30.05 -48.88 11.92
N MET A 342 -29.89 -48.56 13.20
CA MET A 342 -29.44 -49.49 14.22
C MET A 342 -30.65 -50.05 14.98
N GLU A 343 -30.68 -51.37 15.19
CA GLU A 343 -31.64 -52.00 16.11
C GLU A 343 -31.51 -51.39 17.50
N ASP A 344 -32.63 -51.12 18.17
CA ASP A 344 -32.68 -50.43 19.47
C ASP A 344 -31.97 -49.06 19.51
N GLY A 345 -31.83 -48.37 18.37
CA GLY A 345 -31.07 -47.10 18.29
C GLY A 345 -31.46 -46.04 19.32
N ALA A 346 -32.74 -45.94 19.68
CA ALA A 346 -33.20 -45.04 20.73
C ALA A 346 -32.68 -45.42 22.13
N LEU A 347 -32.64 -46.72 22.46
CA LEU A 347 -32.08 -47.20 23.71
C LEU A 347 -30.56 -46.98 23.75
N VAL A 348 -29.87 -47.27 22.65
CA VAL A 348 -28.41 -47.05 22.54
C VAL A 348 -28.07 -45.58 22.70
N ALA A 349 -28.90 -44.67 22.18
CA ALA A 349 -28.73 -43.24 22.38
C ALA A 349 -28.85 -42.84 23.87
N GLU A 350 -29.82 -43.37 24.59
CA GLU A 350 -29.98 -43.12 26.03
C GLU A 350 -28.83 -43.74 26.85
N GLU A 351 -28.36 -44.95 26.48
CA GLU A 351 -27.18 -45.58 27.09
C GLU A 351 -25.91 -44.74 26.86
N ALA A 352 -25.73 -44.20 25.65
CA ALA A 352 -24.62 -43.32 25.31
C ALA A 352 -24.69 -41.99 26.08
N ALA A 353 -25.86 -41.37 26.18
CA ALA A 353 -26.04 -40.14 26.96
C ALA A 353 -25.75 -40.36 28.45
N LEU A 354 -26.18 -41.49 29.01
CA LEU A 354 -25.83 -41.88 30.38
C LEU A 354 -24.32 -42.11 30.52
N LEU A 355 -23.68 -42.72 29.52
CA LEU A 355 -22.24 -42.94 29.52
C LEU A 355 -21.45 -41.64 29.53
N ASP A 356 -21.81 -40.69 28.67
CA ASP A 356 -21.18 -39.36 28.60
C ASP A 356 -21.28 -38.65 29.95
N PHE A 357 -22.46 -38.72 30.59
CA PHE A 357 -22.64 -38.19 31.93
C PHE A 357 -21.68 -38.86 32.94
N LEU A 358 -21.56 -40.19 32.93
CA LEU A 358 -20.67 -40.92 33.85
C LEU A 358 -19.19 -40.64 33.58
N HIS A 359 -18.78 -40.40 32.34
CA HIS A 359 -17.40 -40.02 32.01
C HIS A 359 -17.06 -38.62 32.53
N VAL A 360 -18.00 -37.70 32.44
CA VAL A 360 -17.78 -36.32 32.89
C VAL A 360 -17.83 -36.21 34.41
N PHE A 361 -18.80 -36.88 35.05
CA PHE A 361 -19.15 -36.64 36.45
C PHE A 361 -18.88 -37.84 37.37
N GLY A 362 -18.52 -38.99 36.83
CA GLY A 362 -18.37 -40.22 37.60
C GLY A 362 -17.34 -40.13 38.72
N ALA A 363 -16.26 -39.35 38.52
CA ALA A 363 -15.26 -39.11 39.56
C ALA A 363 -15.85 -38.35 40.76
N THR A 364 -16.63 -37.30 40.51
CA THR A 364 -17.31 -36.50 41.54
C THR A 364 -18.42 -37.28 42.25
N LEU A 365 -19.08 -38.17 41.52
CA LEU A 365 -20.20 -38.98 42.02
C LEU A 365 -19.76 -40.26 42.73
N GLU A 366 -18.45 -40.52 42.78
CA GLU A 366 -17.87 -41.75 43.33
C GLU A 366 -18.54 -43.02 42.76
N VAL A 367 -18.83 -43.02 41.46
CA VAL A 367 -19.48 -44.18 40.81
C VAL A 367 -18.61 -45.42 40.94
N PRO A 368 -19.19 -46.63 40.95
CA PRO A 368 -18.43 -47.85 41.19
C PRO A 368 -17.25 -47.98 40.22
N LYS A 369 -16.09 -48.41 40.74
CA LYS A 369 -14.82 -48.47 39.99
C LYS A 369 -15.02 -49.17 38.64
N GLY A 370 -14.52 -48.52 37.59
CA GLY A 370 -14.64 -48.97 36.20
C GLY A 370 -15.80 -48.34 35.43
N LEU A 371 -16.88 -47.85 36.08
CA LEU A 371 -18.02 -47.24 35.37
C LEU A 371 -17.75 -45.80 34.89
N GLY A 372 -16.86 -45.05 35.55
CA GLY A 372 -16.49 -43.69 35.14
C GLY A 372 -15.66 -43.61 33.85
N SER A 373 -15.22 -44.74 33.30
CA SER A 373 -14.45 -44.83 32.05
C SER A 373 -14.83 -46.07 31.23
N CYS A 374 -16.04 -46.58 31.41
CA CYS A 374 -16.50 -47.82 30.76
C CYS A 374 -16.94 -47.57 29.31
N SER A 375 -17.08 -48.65 28.53
CA SER A 375 -17.73 -48.59 27.21
C SER A 375 -19.26 -48.76 27.34
N ALA A 376 -20.01 -48.40 26.30
CA ALA A 376 -21.46 -48.65 26.26
C ALA A 376 -21.80 -50.14 26.46
N LYS A 377 -20.95 -51.04 25.95
CA LYS A 377 -21.09 -52.50 26.14
C LYS A 377 -20.95 -52.90 27.60
N ASP A 378 -20.01 -52.28 28.32
CA ASP A 378 -19.79 -52.56 29.75
C ASP A 378 -20.93 -52.02 30.62
N LEU A 379 -21.43 -50.82 30.31
CA LEU A 379 -22.61 -50.25 30.97
C LEU A 379 -23.83 -51.15 30.76
N ARG A 380 -24.07 -51.58 29.52
CA ARG A 380 -25.17 -52.50 29.18
C ARG A 380 -25.02 -53.85 29.89
N ALA A 381 -23.80 -54.37 30.03
CA ALA A 381 -23.53 -55.59 30.81
C ALA A 381 -23.85 -55.41 32.30
N VAL A 382 -23.57 -54.23 32.88
CA VAL A 382 -23.93 -53.93 34.28
C VAL A 382 -25.45 -53.85 34.46
N ILE A 383 -26.16 -53.25 33.49
CA ILE A 383 -27.62 -53.17 33.49
C ILE A 383 -28.24 -54.57 33.36
N LEU A 384 -27.81 -55.36 32.38
CA LEU A 384 -28.29 -56.74 32.16
C LEU A 384 -27.99 -57.66 33.33
N GLY A 385 -26.85 -57.47 34.01
CA GLY A 385 -26.46 -58.27 35.16
C GLY A 385 -27.33 -58.07 36.41
N CYS A 386 -28.14 -56.99 36.47
CA CYS A 386 -29.06 -56.67 37.58
C CYS A 386 -28.46 -56.88 39.00
N GLY A 387 -27.17 -56.58 39.16
CA GLY A 387 -26.39 -56.94 40.35
C GLY A 387 -26.14 -55.79 41.33
N PRO A 388 -25.30 -56.01 42.36
CA PRO A 388 -24.97 -54.98 43.36
C PRO A 388 -24.28 -53.75 42.74
N LYS A 389 -23.55 -53.92 41.62
CA LYS A 389 -22.96 -52.80 40.86
C LYS A 389 -24.03 -51.83 40.31
N LEU A 390 -25.14 -52.36 39.80
CA LEU A 390 -26.25 -51.55 39.30
C LEU A 390 -26.92 -50.80 40.46
N GLY A 391 -27.18 -51.46 41.58
CA GLY A 391 -27.72 -50.81 42.78
C GLY A 391 -26.79 -49.74 43.36
N ALA A 392 -25.47 -49.96 43.30
CA ALA A 392 -24.48 -48.94 43.68
C ALA A 392 -24.50 -47.73 42.74
N LEU A 393 -24.66 -47.94 41.42
CA LEU A 393 -24.83 -46.86 40.45
C LEU A 393 -26.10 -46.03 40.72
N TYR A 394 -27.23 -46.68 40.99
CA TYR A 394 -28.46 -45.98 41.40
C TYR A 394 -28.25 -45.12 42.64
N ARG A 395 -27.56 -45.64 43.67
CA ARG A 395 -27.27 -44.90 44.90
C ARG A 395 -26.33 -43.73 44.68
N ALA A 396 -25.29 -43.90 43.86
CA ALA A 396 -24.36 -42.83 43.49
C ALA A 396 -25.07 -41.65 42.80
N LEU A 397 -26.05 -41.93 41.92
CA LEU A 397 -26.86 -40.89 41.28
C LEU A 397 -27.97 -40.34 42.19
N LEU A 398 -28.49 -41.15 43.12
CA LEU A 398 -29.53 -40.74 44.05
C LEU A 398 -29.02 -39.75 45.11
N ALA A 399 -27.82 -39.97 45.64
CA ALA A 399 -27.23 -39.11 46.67
C ALA A 399 -27.26 -37.60 46.31
N PRO A 400 -26.70 -37.15 45.16
CA PRO A 400 -26.77 -35.74 44.74
C PRO A 400 -28.20 -35.32 44.39
N SER A 401 -29.03 -36.22 43.87
CA SER A 401 -30.43 -35.94 43.54
C SER A 401 -31.26 -35.57 44.78
N LEU A 402 -30.83 -35.99 45.98
CA LEU A 402 -31.48 -35.69 47.26
C LEU A 402 -30.97 -34.40 47.93
N GLU A 403 -30.03 -33.69 47.31
CA GLU A 403 -29.64 -32.36 47.75
C GLU A 403 -30.79 -31.35 47.62
N VAL A 404 -30.75 -30.28 48.40
CA VAL A 404 -31.77 -29.24 48.36
C VAL A 404 -31.75 -28.50 47.03
N SER A 405 -30.57 -28.32 46.46
CA SER A 405 -30.28 -27.79 45.13
C SER A 405 -30.98 -28.58 44.01
N ALA A 406 -30.87 -29.91 44.04
CA ALA A 406 -31.46 -30.80 43.03
C ALA A 406 -32.94 -31.07 43.26
N SER A 407 -33.34 -31.46 44.47
CA SER A 407 -34.72 -31.84 44.81
C SER A 407 -35.65 -30.65 45.09
N GLY A 408 -35.10 -29.45 45.29
CA GLY A 408 -35.81 -28.23 45.66
C GLY A 408 -36.05 -28.11 47.18
N LYS A 409 -36.34 -26.89 47.65
CA LYS A 409 -36.63 -26.61 49.07
C LYS A 409 -37.90 -27.35 49.51
N GLY A 410 -37.79 -28.22 50.51
CA GLY A 410 -38.95 -28.89 51.10
C GLY A 410 -38.62 -30.05 52.04
N HIS A 411 -39.59 -30.38 52.90
CA HIS A 411 -39.51 -31.48 53.88
C HIS A 411 -39.26 -32.87 53.23
N ASN A 412 -39.57 -33.03 51.94
CA ASN A 412 -39.49 -34.31 51.25
C ASN A 412 -38.05 -34.80 51.03
N ALA A 413 -37.11 -33.96 50.61
CA ALA A 413 -35.72 -34.39 50.37
C ALA A 413 -35.03 -34.85 51.66
N ALA A 414 -35.26 -34.12 52.77
CA ALA A 414 -34.76 -34.50 54.10
C ALA A 414 -35.44 -35.76 54.64
N ARG A 415 -36.72 -35.97 54.34
CA ARG A 415 -37.43 -37.22 54.68
C ARG A 415 -36.87 -38.40 53.89
N TRP A 416 -36.69 -38.23 52.58
CA TRP A 416 -36.14 -39.25 51.69
C TRP A 416 -34.72 -39.65 52.06
N ARG A 417 -33.84 -38.70 52.40
CA ARG A 417 -32.51 -39.03 52.94
C ARG A 417 -32.56 -39.87 54.21
N ARG A 418 -33.48 -39.56 55.13
CA ARG A 418 -33.65 -40.33 56.38
C ARG A 418 -34.13 -41.76 56.16
N VAL A 419 -34.94 -41.99 55.13
CA VAL A 419 -35.46 -43.33 54.82
C VAL A 419 -34.67 -44.05 53.73
N ASN A 420 -33.61 -43.44 53.19
CA ASN A 420 -32.79 -44.03 52.13
C ASN A 420 -31.86 -45.09 52.72
N ALA A 421 -32.18 -46.36 52.49
CA ALA A 421 -31.43 -47.53 52.93
C ALA A 421 -31.40 -48.58 51.80
N ASP A 422 -30.63 -49.65 51.98
CA ASP A 422 -30.40 -50.67 50.95
C ASP A 422 -31.68 -51.36 50.45
N ALA A 423 -32.70 -51.46 51.29
CA ALA A 423 -34.00 -52.03 50.92
C ALA A 423 -34.98 -50.99 50.32
N THR A 424 -34.79 -49.71 50.62
CA THR A 424 -35.79 -48.65 50.35
C THR A 424 -35.38 -47.69 49.24
N TRP A 425 -34.10 -47.70 48.81
CA TRP A 425 -33.62 -46.83 47.74
C TRP A 425 -34.45 -46.91 46.44
N PRO A 426 -34.99 -48.07 45.99
CA PRO A 426 -35.75 -48.10 44.73
C PRO A 426 -37.03 -47.26 44.79
N GLU A 427 -37.72 -47.30 45.94
CA GLU A 427 -38.91 -46.49 46.19
C GLU A 427 -38.53 -45.00 46.34
N VAL A 428 -37.39 -44.70 46.95
CA VAL A 428 -36.89 -43.32 47.02
C VAL A 428 -36.57 -42.77 45.63
N VAL A 429 -35.91 -43.57 44.77
CA VAL A 429 -35.65 -43.21 43.36
C VAL A 429 -36.96 -42.91 42.64
N ARG A 430 -37.95 -43.79 42.75
CA ARG A 430 -39.27 -43.59 42.14
C ARG A 430 -39.88 -42.25 42.57
N ARG A 431 -39.89 -41.95 43.87
CA ARG A 431 -40.48 -40.71 44.40
C ARG A 431 -39.75 -39.45 43.93
N VAL A 432 -38.42 -39.51 43.82
CA VAL A 432 -37.61 -38.41 43.28
C VAL A 432 -37.94 -38.18 41.81
N LEU A 433 -37.94 -39.24 41.01
CA LEU A 433 -38.22 -39.21 39.57
C LEU A 433 -39.64 -38.73 39.29
N GLU A 434 -40.65 -39.24 40.00
CA GLU A 434 -42.05 -38.79 39.87
C GLU A 434 -42.22 -37.31 40.21
N ARG A 435 -41.63 -36.85 41.32
CA ARG A 435 -41.69 -35.45 41.73
C ARG A 435 -41.04 -34.52 40.70
N LYS A 436 -39.94 -34.97 40.10
CA LYS A 436 -39.19 -34.21 39.09
C LYS A 436 -39.69 -34.44 37.67
N LYS A 437 -40.68 -35.31 37.48
CA LYS A 437 -41.20 -35.72 36.18
C LYS A 437 -40.08 -36.18 35.24
N ALA A 438 -39.13 -36.95 35.79
CA ALA A 438 -37.97 -37.48 35.09
C ALA A 438 -38.02 -39.02 35.00
N GLY A 439 -37.29 -39.61 34.05
CA GLY A 439 -37.11 -41.06 33.94
C GLY A 439 -38.28 -41.86 33.34
N ALA A 440 -39.37 -41.19 32.95
CA ALA A 440 -40.47 -41.71 32.13
C ALA A 440 -40.91 -43.15 32.50
N ALA A 441 -40.87 -44.08 31.53
CA ALA A 441 -41.26 -45.47 31.71
C ALA A 441 -40.44 -46.19 32.80
N GLY A 442 -39.19 -45.80 33.02
CA GLY A 442 -38.35 -46.34 34.10
C GLY A 442 -38.89 -45.99 35.49
N ALA A 443 -39.34 -44.75 35.69
CA ALA A 443 -39.95 -44.33 36.95
C ALA A 443 -41.28 -45.07 37.22
N ALA A 444 -42.11 -45.21 36.18
CA ALA A 444 -43.36 -45.96 36.27
C ALA A 444 -43.13 -47.46 36.58
N ALA A 445 -42.11 -48.05 35.94
CA ALA A 445 -41.77 -49.46 36.14
C ALA A 445 -41.29 -49.74 37.58
N LEU A 446 -40.49 -48.85 38.17
CA LEU A 446 -40.06 -48.95 39.58
C LEU A 446 -41.24 -48.97 40.57
N GLY A 447 -42.40 -48.38 40.20
CA GLY A 447 -43.62 -48.43 41.02
C GLY A 447 -44.48 -49.67 40.82
N ALA A 448 -44.35 -50.33 39.67
CA ALA A 448 -45.18 -51.46 39.31
C ALA A 448 -44.54 -52.82 39.66
N ARG A 449 -43.20 -52.90 39.69
CA ARG A 449 -42.49 -54.17 39.90
C ARG A 449 -41.17 -53.97 40.65
N ALA A 450 -40.64 -55.06 41.21
CA ALA A 450 -39.34 -55.06 41.88
C ALA A 450 -38.23 -54.63 40.89
N TRP A 451 -37.25 -53.87 41.38
CA TRP A 451 -36.22 -53.26 40.53
C TRP A 451 -35.41 -54.31 39.74
N GLN A 452 -35.26 -55.54 40.25
CA GLN A 452 -34.55 -56.63 39.56
C GLN A 452 -35.32 -57.20 38.34
N ARG A 453 -36.59 -56.83 38.16
CA ARG A 453 -37.46 -57.29 37.07
C ARG A 453 -37.71 -56.22 36.00
N LEU A 454 -36.97 -55.12 36.04
CA LEU A 454 -37.04 -54.09 35.00
C LEU A 454 -36.30 -54.57 33.76
N SER A 455 -36.80 -54.15 32.60
CA SER A 455 -36.08 -54.28 31.35
C SER A 455 -34.84 -53.36 31.33
N PRO A 456 -33.85 -53.65 30.48
CA PRO A 456 -32.68 -52.78 30.31
C PRO A 456 -33.07 -51.34 29.97
N GLY A 457 -34.08 -51.15 29.10
CA GLY A 457 -34.56 -49.81 28.75
C GLY A 457 -35.22 -49.06 29.90
N GLU A 458 -36.01 -49.74 30.73
CA GLU A 458 -36.59 -49.14 31.93
C GLU A 458 -35.48 -48.73 32.92
N HIS A 459 -34.43 -49.53 33.06
CA HIS A 459 -33.27 -49.18 33.88
C HIS A 459 -32.50 -47.98 33.33
N THR A 460 -32.20 -47.96 32.04
CA THR A 460 -31.48 -46.85 31.39
C THR A 460 -32.25 -45.55 31.55
N LEU A 461 -33.56 -45.56 31.30
CA LEU A 461 -34.40 -44.36 31.46
C LEU A 461 -34.46 -43.87 32.91
N ALA A 462 -34.57 -44.77 33.88
CA ALA A 462 -34.56 -44.38 35.30
C ALA A 462 -33.20 -43.79 35.73
N LEU A 463 -32.09 -44.40 35.32
CA LEU A 463 -30.74 -43.91 35.60
C LEU A 463 -30.47 -42.57 34.93
N ARG A 464 -30.84 -42.41 33.66
CA ARG A 464 -30.76 -41.15 32.93
C ARG A 464 -31.60 -40.07 33.62
N GLY A 465 -32.82 -40.41 34.02
CA GLY A 465 -33.69 -39.50 34.76
C GLY A 465 -33.07 -39.02 36.08
N LEU A 466 -32.35 -39.91 36.78
CA LEU A 466 -31.61 -39.54 37.98
C LEU A 466 -30.40 -38.68 37.67
N ALA A 467 -29.64 -39.00 36.61
CA ALA A 467 -28.50 -38.20 36.17
C ALA A 467 -28.92 -36.74 35.87
N ASP A 468 -30.05 -36.56 35.19
CA ASP A 468 -30.64 -35.25 34.92
C ASP A 468 -31.00 -34.47 36.19
N VAL A 469 -31.59 -35.15 37.18
CA VAL A 469 -31.90 -34.51 38.46
C VAL A 469 -30.61 -34.17 39.19
N ALA A 470 -29.62 -35.07 39.16
CA ALA A 470 -28.31 -34.89 39.79
C ALA A 470 -27.55 -33.70 39.21
N LEU A 471 -27.66 -33.38 37.91
CA LEU A 471 -27.02 -32.18 37.31
C LEU A 471 -27.34 -30.88 38.04
N ASN A 472 -28.45 -30.82 38.76
CA ASN A 472 -28.86 -29.66 39.55
C ASN A 472 -28.24 -29.62 40.95
N SER A 473 -27.39 -30.59 41.32
CA SER A 473 -26.67 -30.62 42.58
C SER A 473 -25.54 -29.59 42.61
N ASP A 474 -25.14 -29.16 43.80
CA ASP A 474 -24.12 -28.10 43.91
C ASP A 474 -22.74 -28.61 43.49
N GLY A 475 -22.43 -29.87 43.85
CA GLY A 475 -21.17 -30.51 43.47
C GLY A 475 -21.01 -30.65 41.95
N LEU A 476 -22.07 -31.05 41.23
CA LEU A 476 -22.01 -31.20 39.78
C LEU A 476 -22.02 -29.85 39.05
N ARG A 477 -22.77 -28.87 39.56
CA ARG A 477 -22.73 -27.50 39.01
C ARG A 477 -21.35 -26.86 39.13
N SER A 478 -20.65 -27.07 40.24
CA SER A 478 -19.28 -26.58 40.41
C SER A 478 -18.31 -27.17 39.38
N VAL A 479 -18.47 -28.45 39.00
CA VAL A 479 -17.67 -29.07 37.92
C VAL A 479 -17.97 -28.42 36.56
N ILE A 480 -19.24 -28.12 36.28
CA ILE A 480 -19.65 -27.44 35.05
C ILE A 480 -19.08 -26.02 35.00
N GLU A 481 -19.20 -25.26 36.10
CA GLU A 481 -18.67 -23.91 36.24
C GLU A 481 -17.15 -23.89 36.02
N GLY A 482 -16.40 -24.77 36.69
CA GLY A 482 -14.95 -24.86 36.50
C GLY A 482 -14.53 -25.20 35.06
N ARG A 483 -15.32 -26.04 34.36
CA ARG A 483 -15.09 -26.31 32.92
C ARG A 483 -15.40 -25.11 32.04
N LEU A 484 -16.43 -24.33 32.37
CA LEU A 484 -16.77 -23.09 31.65
C LEU A 484 -15.70 -22.02 31.87
N GLU A 485 -15.16 -21.91 33.09
CA GLU A 485 -14.03 -21.03 33.42
C GLU A 485 -12.79 -21.42 32.64
N ALA A 486 -12.38 -22.69 32.66
CA ALA A 486 -11.23 -23.18 31.86
C ALA A 486 -11.41 -22.95 30.35
N ALA A 487 -12.63 -23.13 29.83
CA ALA A 487 -12.95 -22.80 28.44
C ALA A 487 -12.92 -21.29 28.16
N GLY A 488 -13.20 -20.46 29.17
CA GLY A 488 -13.02 -19.01 29.12
C GLY A 488 -11.55 -18.61 29.05
N GLU A 489 -10.72 -19.19 29.92
CA GLU A 489 -9.27 -18.99 29.95
C GLU A 489 -8.59 -19.36 28.62
N LEU A 490 -9.01 -20.47 28.00
CA LEU A 490 -8.51 -20.84 26.67
C LEU A 490 -8.88 -19.83 25.58
N ARG A 491 -10.08 -19.21 25.68
CA ARG A 491 -10.49 -18.17 24.74
C ARG A 491 -9.70 -16.89 24.95
N THR A 492 -9.49 -16.47 26.20
CA THR A 492 -8.70 -15.27 26.51
C THR A 492 -7.25 -15.47 26.10
N ALA A 493 -6.65 -16.63 26.38
CA ALA A 493 -5.29 -16.97 25.96
C ALA A 493 -5.11 -16.88 24.44
N ARG A 494 -6.06 -17.39 23.65
CA ARG A 494 -6.02 -17.24 22.17
C ARG A 494 -6.12 -15.78 21.71
N ILE A 495 -6.87 -14.94 22.41
CA ILE A 495 -6.96 -13.51 22.09
C ILE A 495 -5.65 -12.81 22.44
N GLU A 496 -5.06 -13.13 23.58
CA GLU A 496 -3.77 -12.59 24.02
C GLU A 496 -2.63 -12.98 23.08
N GLU A 497 -2.60 -14.23 22.61
CA GLU A 497 -1.64 -14.70 21.60
C GLU A 497 -1.75 -13.88 20.31
N ARG A 498 -2.97 -13.70 19.77
CA ARG A 498 -3.20 -12.84 18.60
C ARG A 498 -2.76 -11.39 18.82
N ASN A 499 -3.00 -10.86 20.02
CA ASN A 499 -2.59 -9.50 20.37
C ASN A 499 -1.06 -9.39 20.47
N ALA A 500 -0.39 -10.39 21.02
CA ALA A 500 1.07 -10.46 21.11
C ALA A 500 1.72 -10.55 19.73
N ASP A 501 1.14 -11.33 18.82
CA ASP A 501 1.56 -11.40 17.42
C ASP A 501 1.39 -10.05 16.71
N ALA A 502 0.24 -9.40 16.89
CA ALA A 502 0.00 -8.06 16.34
C ALA A 502 0.98 -7.01 16.89
N ALA A 503 1.29 -7.06 18.19
CA ALA A 503 2.32 -6.23 18.82
C ALA A 503 3.70 -6.50 18.23
N SER A 504 4.07 -7.77 18.03
CA SER A 504 5.34 -8.17 17.43
C SER A 504 5.46 -7.65 16.00
N ARG A 505 4.41 -7.78 15.17
CA ARG A 505 4.34 -7.21 13.82
C ARG A 505 4.52 -5.67 13.84
N ARG A 506 3.85 -4.97 14.75
CA ARG A 506 4.03 -3.50 14.89
C ARG A 506 5.45 -3.13 15.30
N ALA A 507 6.07 -3.90 16.19
CA ALA A 507 7.44 -3.67 16.64
C ALA A 507 8.46 -3.88 15.51
N THR A 508 8.30 -4.92 14.68
CA THR A 508 9.17 -5.13 13.51
C THR A 508 8.99 -4.03 12.47
N GLU A 509 7.75 -3.62 12.18
CA GLU A 509 7.47 -2.48 11.31
C GLU A 509 8.09 -1.18 11.82
N HIS A 510 7.98 -0.90 13.13
CA HIS A 510 8.59 0.29 13.75
C HIS A 510 10.12 0.26 13.63
N LYS A 511 10.76 -0.88 13.94
CA LYS A 511 12.20 -1.06 13.76
C LYS A 511 12.61 -0.87 12.30
N ALA A 512 11.82 -1.34 11.33
CA ALA A 512 12.09 -1.12 9.91
C ALA A 512 11.94 0.36 9.51
N LYS A 513 10.93 1.07 10.03
CA LYS A 513 10.74 2.52 9.81
C LYS A 513 11.91 3.32 10.39
N GLU A 514 12.35 3.01 11.60
CA GLU A 514 13.52 3.63 12.23
C GLU A 514 14.81 3.40 11.44
N LYS A 515 15.07 2.16 10.98
CA LYS A 515 16.20 1.88 10.07
C LYS A 515 16.15 2.71 8.79
N ARG A 516 14.97 2.87 8.17
CA ARG A 516 14.79 3.73 6.98
C ARG A 516 14.99 5.21 7.29
N LYS A 517 14.64 5.67 8.49
CA LYS A 517 14.89 7.05 8.92
C LYS A 517 16.39 7.28 9.14
N ALA A 518 17.06 6.39 9.86
CA ALA A 518 18.50 6.44 10.09
C ALA A 518 19.32 6.38 8.77
N PHE A 519 18.90 5.56 7.80
CA PHE A 519 19.55 5.52 6.48
C PHE A 519 19.41 6.87 5.75
N ARG A 520 18.21 7.45 5.73
CA ARG A 520 17.96 8.77 5.11
C ARG A 520 18.77 9.89 5.79
N GLU A 521 18.90 9.83 7.11
CA GLU A 521 19.68 10.79 7.88
C GLU A 521 21.19 10.65 7.62
N LYS A 522 21.71 9.42 7.58
CA LYS A 522 23.11 9.15 7.17
C LYS A 522 23.39 9.63 5.75
N GLU A 523 22.48 9.39 4.81
CA GLU A 523 22.65 9.85 3.43
C GLU A 523 22.60 11.39 3.33
N ALA A 524 21.71 12.04 4.08
CA ALA A 524 21.65 13.50 4.17
C ALA A 524 22.92 14.09 4.80
N ALA A 525 23.46 13.46 5.86
CA ALA A 525 24.72 13.85 6.47
C ALA A 525 25.90 13.69 5.48
N ARG A 526 25.95 12.58 4.73
CA ARG A 526 26.97 12.38 3.67
C ARG A 526 26.91 13.48 2.61
N ARG A 527 25.71 13.84 2.14
CA ARG A 527 25.52 14.93 1.17
C ARG A 527 25.93 16.29 1.72
N ARG A 528 25.72 16.55 3.02
CA ARG A 528 26.20 17.78 3.67
C ARG A 528 27.72 17.83 3.75
N ALA A 529 28.35 16.73 4.20
CA ALA A 529 29.80 16.61 4.27
C ALA A 529 30.46 16.76 2.88
N GLU A 530 29.86 16.17 1.83
CA GLU A 530 30.36 16.33 0.45
C GLU A 530 30.28 17.78 -0.05
N LYS A 531 29.18 18.49 0.27
CA LYS A 531 29.03 19.91 -0.06
C LYS A 531 30.04 20.78 0.69
N GLU A 532 30.28 20.48 1.96
CA GLU A 532 31.25 21.20 2.78
C GLU A 532 32.69 20.94 2.31
N ALA A 533 33.04 19.69 1.97
CA ALA A 533 34.33 19.36 1.37
C ALA A 533 34.54 20.07 0.02
N LYS A 534 33.49 20.17 -0.81
CA LYS A 534 33.52 20.95 -2.06
C LYS A 534 33.70 22.45 -1.80
N ARG A 535 33.06 23.00 -0.76
CA ARG A 535 33.26 24.41 -0.35
C ARG A 535 34.69 24.65 0.11
N VAL A 536 35.23 23.80 0.98
CA VAL A 536 36.61 23.91 1.48
C VAL A 536 37.63 23.76 0.35
N ALA A 537 37.39 22.83 -0.59
CA ALA A 537 38.25 22.69 -1.78
C ALA A 537 38.20 23.93 -2.68
N ARG A 538 37.02 24.57 -2.83
CA ARG A 538 36.87 25.83 -3.58
C ARG A 538 37.54 27.01 -2.87
N GLU A 539 37.41 27.12 -1.55
CA GLU A 539 38.09 28.13 -0.73
C GLU A 539 39.62 27.96 -0.78
N ALA A 540 40.12 26.72 -0.73
CA ALA A 540 41.54 26.43 -0.89
C ALA A 540 42.06 26.74 -2.31
N ALA A 541 41.26 26.48 -3.36
CA ALA A 541 41.61 26.82 -4.74
C ALA A 541 41.65 28.33 -4.98
N LEU A 542 40.71 29.08 -4.40
CA LEU A 542 40.68 30.54 -4.42
C LEU A 542 41.87 31.15 -3.64
N ALA A 543 42.21 30.59 -2.47
CA ALA A 543 43.38 31.02 -1.69
C ALA A 543 44.72 30.73 -2.40
N ALA A 544 44.76 29.73 -3.28
CA ALA A 544 45.93 29.40 -4.11
C ALA A 544 46.01 30.21 -5.43
N GLY A 545 45.12 31.17 -5.65
CA GLY A 545 45.19 32.11 -6.78
C GLY A 545 44.84 31.51 -8.15
N LYS A 546 44.12 30.39 -8.21
CA LYS A 546 43.58 29.85 -9.48
C LYS A 546 42.17 30.39 -9.72
N GLU A 547 41.92 30.93 -10.92
CA GLU A 547 40.57 31.26 -11.38
C GLU A 547 39.69 30.01 -11.32
N VAL A 548 38.62 30.08 -10.52
CA VAL A 548 37.63 29.02 -10.41
C VAL A 548 36.52 29.37 -11.39
N GLU A 549 36.42 28.64 -12.51
CA GLU A 549 35.24 28.71 -13.39
C GLU A 549 33.97 28.43 -12.58
N GLU A 550 33.01 29.34 -12.69
CA GLU A 550 31.71 29.23 -12.05
C GLU A 550 30.80 28.29 -12.86
N GLU A 551 30.29 27.24 -12.23
CA GLU A 551 29.07 26.53 -12.70
C GLU A 551 28.01 26.42 -11.60
#